data_AF-A0A2T7NK04-F1
#
_entry.id   AF-A0A2T7NK04-F1
#
_cell.length_a   1.000
_cell.length_b   1.000
_cell.length_c   1.000
_cell.angle_alpha   90.00
_cell.angle_beta   90.00
_cell.angle_gamma   90.00
#
_symmetry.space_group_name_H-M   'P 1'
#
loop_
_entity.id
_entity.type
_entity.pdbx_description
1 polymer ?
#
loop_
_entity_poly.entity_id
_entity_poly.type
_entity_poly.pdbx_seq_one_letter_code
_entity_poly.pdbx_strand_id
1 'polypeptide(L)'
;MKGVVPHSTVVLNLQQQLGNLGEVECLLELHEFLKEHKLTSDTMFFQCLQKAYYNSGRISEGVETLRLLYHCTRKFSDVEVFFSLLTVMILRHFPDQKDIIISFVKDLKDAEVPVLEPEAALWKCYIFTEQWKEAENLLLSNEELKKLIPAQISRICHGVDKVECDAAVVLGYLLNLPFIKQALRVLVAKTLILELCEYYD
;
A
#
# COMPACT_ATOMS: atom_id res chain seq x y z
N MET A 1 -21.99 -18.26 -29.89
CA MET A 1 -22.93 -17.25 -29.37
C MET A 1 -22.38 -15.87 -29.72
N LYS A 2 -23.18 -14.95 -30.26
CA LYS A 2 -22.76 -13.55 -30.40
C LYS A 2 -22.67 -12.97 -28.97
N GLY A 3 -21.46 -12.97 -28.42
CA GLY A 3 -21.20 -12.68 -27.01
C GLY A 3 -21.55 -11.24 -26.68
N VAL A 4 -22.41 -11.05 -25.68
CA VAL A 4 -22.60 -9.75 -25.05
C VAL A 4 -21.32 -9.46 -24.29
N VAL A 5 -20.60 -8.39 -24.65
CA VAL A 5 -19.45 -7.91 -23.88
C VAL A 5 -19.99 -7.45 -22.52
N PRO A 6 -19.57 -8.06 -21.39
CA PRO A 6 -20.00 -7.63 -20.07
C PRO A 6 -19.67 -6.15 -19.87
N HIS A 7 -20.65 -5.37 -19.43
CA HIS A 7 -20.42 -3.96 -19.13
C HIS A 7 -19.38 -3.85 -18.00
N SER A 8 -18.40 -2.95 -18.13
CA SER A 8 -17.31 -2.79 -17.16
C SER A 8 -17.82 -2.58 -15.73
N THR A 9 -18.92 -1.86 -15.55
CA THR A 9 -19.61 -1.69 -14.25
C THR A 9 -20.07 -3.01 -13.63
N VAL A 10 -20.53 -3.98 -14.42
CA VAL A 10 -20.96 -5.29 -13.91
C VAL A 10 -19.75 -6.07 -13.40
N VAL A 11 -18.65 -6.03 -14.14
CA VAL A 11 -17.38 -6.65 -13.76
C VAL A 11 -16.87 -6.06 -12.44
N LEU A 12 -16.82 -4.73 -12.34
CA LEU A 12 -16.40 -4.03 -11.13
C LEU A 12 -17.28 -4.38 -9.92
N ASN A 13 -18.60 -4.35 -10.10
CA ASN A 13 -19.54 -4.69 -9.03
C ASN A 13 -19.36 -6.13 -8.55
N LEU A 14 -19.18 -7.07 -9.48
CA LEU A 14 -19.01 -8.48 -9.13
C LEU A 14 -17.70 -8.71 -8.35
N GLN A 15 -16.57 -8.15 -8.81
CA GLN A 15 -15.29 -8.25 -8.09
C GLN A 15 -15.40 -7.64 -6.68
N GLN A 16 -16.06 -6.49 -6.54
CA GLN A 16 -16.27 -5.87 -5.23
C GLN A 16 -17.17 -6.69 -4.32
N GLN A 17 -18.25 -7.27 -4.84
CA GLN A 17 -19.14 -8.13 -4.05
C GLN A 17 -18.43 -9.38 -3.55
N LEU A 18 -17.69 -10.07 -4.42
CA LEU A 18 -16.89 -11.25 -4.03
C LEU A 18 -15.84 -10.87 -2.97
N GLY A 19 -15.15 -9.74 -3.16
CA GLY A 19 -14.23 -9.21 -2.15
C GLY A 19 -14.90 -8.91 -0.81
N ASN A 20 -16.12 -8.35 -0.82
CA ASN A 20 -16.90 -8.09 0.40
C ASN A 20 -17.35 -9.37 1.11
N LEU A 21 -17.63 -10.43 0.36
CA LEU A 21 -18.09 -11.71 0.89
C LEU A 21 -16.93 -12.59 1.40
N GLY A 22 -15.67 -12.25 1.10
CA GLY A 22 -14.54 -13.11 1.45
C GLY A 22 -14.32 -14.28 0.48
N GLU A 23 -14.95 -14.23 -0.70
CA GLU A 23 -14.94 -15.30 -1.71
C GLU A 23 -13.65 -15.25 -2.54
N VAL A 24 -12.57 -15.84 -2.00
CA VAL A 24 -11.23 -15.81 -2.61
C VAL A 24 -11.21 -16.61 -3.92
N GLU A 25 -11.63 -17.87 -3.89
CA GLU A 25 -11.58 -18.80 -5.03
C GLU A 25 -12.38 -18.26 -6.21
N CYS A 26 -13.62 -17.84 -5.97
CA CYS A 26 -14.48 -17.25 -6.99
C CYS A 26 -13.84 -16.01 -7.61
N LEU A 27 -13.12 -15.21 -6.83
CA LEU A 27 -12.48 -13.99 -7.29
C LEU A 27 -11.23 -14.28 -8.14
N LEU A 28 -10.48 -15.34 -7.82
CA LEU A 28 -9.36 -15.82 -8.63
C LEU A 28 -9.85 -16.36 -9.99
N GLU A 29 -10.84 -17.25 -9.99
CA GLU A 29 -11.42 -17.79 -11.23
C GLU A 29 -12.04 -16.70 -12.11
N LEU A 30 -12.78 -15.76 -11.50
CA LEU A 30 -13.33 -14.63 -12.21
C LEU A 30 -12.22 -13.77 -12.84
N HIS A 31 -11.11 -13.55 -12.15
CA HIS A 31 -10.02 -12.75 -12.70
C HIS A 31 -9.38 -13.41 -13.92
N GLU A 32 -9.15 -14.72 -13.90
CA GLU A 32 -8.65 -15.45 -15.07
C GLU A 32 -9.57 -15.26 -16.28
N PHE A 33 -10.88 -15.50 -16.09
CA PHE A 33 -11.88 -15.28 -17.14
C PHE A 33 -11.85 -13.84 -17.68
N LEU A 34 -11.80 -12.84 -16.79
CA LEU A 34 -11.80 -11.43 -17.19
C LEU A 34 -10.50 -11.04 -17.91
N LYS A 35 -9.36 -11.64 -17.53
CA LYS A 35 -8.06 -11.39 -18.15
C LYS A 35 -8.02 -11.94 -19.57
N GLU A 36 -8.53 -13.16 -19.80
CA GLU A 36 -8.67 -13.76 -21.14
C GLU A 36 -9.48 -12.86 -22.08
N HIS A 37 -10.49 -12.17 -21.55
CA HIS A 37 -11.38 -11.30 -22.30
C HIS A 37 -10.97 -9.81 -22.29
N LYS A 38 -9.86 -9.45 -21.65
CA LYS A 38 -9.36 -8.06 -21.51
C LYS A 38 -10.36 -7.11 -20.84
N LEU A 39 -11.07 -7.59 -19.82
CA LEU A 39 -12.15 -6.87 -19.13
C LEU A 39 -11.76 -6.37 -17.72
N THR A 40 -10.51 -6.53 -17.29
CA THR A 40 -10.07 -6.16 -15.94
C THR A 40 -8.65 -5.60 -15.93
N SER A 41 -8.25 -5.06 -14.78
CA SER A 41 -6.88 -4.64 -14.48
C SER A 41 -6.41 -5.29 -13.17
N ASP A 42 -5.11 -5.57 -13.09
CA ASP A 42 -4.49 -6.23 -11.94
C ASP A 42 -4.65 -5.41 -10.66
N THR A 43 -4.62 -4.08 -10.74
CA THR A 43 -4.81 -3.19 -9.59
C THR A 43 -6.17 -3.38 -8.90
N MET A 44 -7.26 -3.41 -9.68
CA MET A 44 -8.61 -3.58 -9.13
C MET A 44 -8.78 -4.99 -8.54
N PHE A 45 -8.25 -5.99 -9.24
CA PHE A 45 -8.23 -7.36 -8.77
C PHE A 45 -7.51 -7.48 -7.43
N PHE A 46 -6.30 -6.94 -7.29
CA PHE A 46 -5.54 -7.00 -6.04
C PHE A 46 -6.23 -6.30 -4.87
N GLN A 47 -6.93 -5.18 -5.12
CA GLN A 47 -7.74 -4.52 -4.09
C GLN A 47 -8.88 -5.42 -3.60
N CYS A 48 -9.60 -6.06 -4.52
CA CYS A 48 -10.70 -6.95 -4.15
C CYS A 48 -10.20 -8.25 -3.51
N LEU A 49 -9.06 -8.77 -3.96
CA LEU A 49 -8.41 -9.96 -3.39
C LEU A 49 -7.90 -9.69 -1.97
N GLN A 50 -7.26 -8.55 -1.72
CA GLN A 50 -6.89 -8.14 -0.37
C GLN A 50 -8.12 -8.05 0.54
N LYS A 51 -9.22 -7.49 0.03
CA LYS A 51 -10.48 -7.43 0.78
C LYS A 51 -11.08 -8.81 1.06
N ALA A 52 -11.00 -9.74 0.11
CA ALA A 52 -11.45 -11.11 0.30
C ALA A 52 -10.65 -11.81 1.40
N TYR A 53 -9.32 -11.67 1.41
CA TYR A 53 -8.47 -12.22 2.47
C TYR A 53 -8.75 -11.59 3.84
N TYR A 54 -8.97 -10.28 3.89
CA TYR A 54 -9.37 -9.59 5.11
C TYR A 54 -10.69 -10.17 5.68
N ASN A 55 -11.73 -10.24 4.84
CA ASN A 55 -13.07 -10.63 5.28
C ASN A 55 -13.20 -12.11 5.61
N SER A 56 -12.41 -12.97 4.95
CA SER A 56 -12.37 -14.41 5.25
C SER A 56 -11.42 -14.78 6.39
N GLY A 57 -10.56 -13.85 6.83
CA GLY A 57 -9.52 -14.12 7.84
C GLY A 57 -8.37 -15.01 7.33
N ARG A 58 -8.32 -15.31 6.04
CA ARG A 58 -7.35 -16.22 5.40
C ARG A 58 -6.02 -15.52 5.08
N ILE A 59 -5.44 -14.86 6.07
CA ILE A 59 -4.27 -13.97 5.90
C ILE A 59 -3.03 -14.71 5.41
N SER A 60 -2.75 -15.89 6.00
CA SER A 60 -1.61 -16.73 5.59
C SER A 60 -1.71 -17.16 4.13
N GLU A 61 -2.93 -17.46 3.65
CA GLU A 61 -3.18 -17.83 2.26
C GLU A 61 -3.02 -16.64 1.30
N GLY A 62 -3.30 -15.42 1.77
CA GLY A 62 -3.00 -14.21 1.03
C GLY A 62 -1.50 -14.04 0.78
N VAL A 63 -0.66 -14.34 1.78
CA VAL A 63 0.80 -14.29 1.62
C VAL A 63 1.29 -15.44 0.73
N GLU A 64 0.68 -16.62 0.82
CA GLU A 64 1.01 -17.73 -0.09
C GLU A 64 0.63 -17.42 -1.54
N THR A 65 -0.51 -16.77 -1.76
CA THR A 65 -0.90 -16.29 -3.08
C THR A 65 0.08 -15.27 -3.63
N LEU A 66 0.58 -14.35 -2.79
CA LEU A 66 1.63 -13.42 -3.16
C LEU A 66 2.93 -14.16 -3.58
N ARG A 67 3.31 -15.22 -2.85
CA ARG A 67 4.46 -16.07 -3.20
C ARG A 67 4.29 -16.73 -4.56
N LEU A 68 3.12 -17.30 -4.81
CA LEU A 68 2.79 -17.92 -6.10
C LEU A 68 2.83 -16.92 -7.26
N LEU A 69 2.21 -15.75 -7.09
CA LEU A 69 2.22 -14.68 -8.09
C LEU A 69 3.65 -14.23 -8.42
N TYR A 70 4.50 -14.03 -7.40
CA TYR A 70 5.90 -13.70 -7.61
C TYR A 70 6.66 -14.83 -8.32
N HIS A 71 6.40 -16.08 -7.95
CA HIS A 71 7.05 -17.23 -8.58
C HIS A 71 6.76 -17.31 -10.09
N CYS A 72 5.55 -16.93 -10.50
CA CYS A 72 5.13 -16.91 -11.89
C CYS A 72 5.81 -15.80 -12.71
N THR A 73 6.07 -14.63 -12.14
CA THR A 73 6.62 -13.47 -12.88
C THR A 73 8.13 -13.30 -12.71
N ARG A 74 8.66 -13.71 -11.56
CA ARG A 74 10.03 -13.41 -11.09
C ARG A 74 10.37 -11.92 -11.11
N LYS A 75 9.35 -11.06 -11.08
CA LYS A 75 9.47 -9.61 -11.11
C LYS A 75 8.65 -9.03 -9.96
N PHE A 76 9.34 -8.41 -9.01
CA PHE A 76 8.66 -7.83 -7.85
C PHE A 76 7.71 -6.69 -8.23
N SER A 77 8.02 -5.92 -9.27
CA SER A 77 7.15 -4.85 -9.81
C SER A 77 5.74 -5.33 -10.14
N ASP A 78 5.60 -6.58 -10.56
CA ASP A 78 4.33 -7.14 -11.00
C ASP A 78 3.43 -7.52 -9.81
N VAL A 79 4.02 -7.64 -8.61
CA VAL A 79 3.33 -7.99 -7.36
C VAL A 79 3.41 -6.91 -6.28
N GLU A 80 4.16 -5.82 -6.48
CA GLU A 80 4.41 -4.77 -5.48
C GLU A 80 3.10 -4.16 -4.95
N VAL A 81 2.10 -3.98 -5.82
CA VAL A 81 0.78 -3.45 -5.42
C VAL A 81 0.11 -4.41 -4.44
N PHE A 82 0.04 -5.70 -4.77
CA PHE A 82 -0.58 -6.69 -3.89
C PHE A 82 0.21 -6.86 -2.59
N PHE A 83 1.53 -6.92 -2.67
CA PHE A 83 2.42 -6.91 -1.51
C PHE A 83 2.10 -5.74 -0.58
N SER A 84 2.02 -4.52 -1.12
CA SER A 84 1.82 -3.30 -0.32
C SER A 84 0.43 -3.28 0.34
N LEU A 85 -0.61 -3.66 -0.40
CA LEU A 85 -1.98 -3.76 0.12
C LEU A 85 -2.07 -4.79 1.26
N LEU A 86 -1.50 -5.98 1.04
CA LEU A 86 -1.53 -7.07 2.01
C LEU A 86 -0.70 -6.71 3.26
N THR A 87 0.49 -6.13 3.08
CA THR A 87 1.38 -5.72 4.17
C THR A 87 0.72 -4.66 5.06
N VAL A 88 0.15 -3.61 4.47
CA VAL A 88 -0.55 -2.56 5.23
C VAL A 88 -1.74 -3.14 6.00
N MET A 89 -2.49 -4.05 5.38
CA MET A 89 -3.61 -4.74 6.04
C MET A 89 -3.12 -5.57 7.24
N ILE A 90 -2.07 -6.39 7.06
CA ILE A 90 -1.51 -7.22 8.13
C ILE A 90 -1.01 -6.34 9.28
N LEU A 91 -0.21 -5.32 8.99
CA LEU A 91 0.38 -4.46 10.01
C LEU A 91 -0.67 -3.69 10.83
N ARG A 92 -1.81 -3.32 10.22
CA ARG A 92 -2.87 -2.58 10.91
C ARG A 92 -3.86 -3.48 11.66
N HIS A 93 -4.21 -4.62 11.09
CA HIS A 93 -5.36 -5.41 11.56
C HIS A 93 -4.97 -6.78 12.10
N PHE A 94 -3.80 -7.31 11.72
CA PHE A 94 -3.32 -8.62 12.12
C PHE A 94 -1.84 -8.56 12.54
N PRO A 95 -1.47 -7.71 13.52
CA PRO A 95 -0.07 -7.50 13.90
C PRO A 95 0.63 -8.79 14.36
N ASP A 96 -0.12 -9.73 14.95
CA ASP A 96 0.38 -11.04 15.37
C ASP A 96 0.82 -11.92 14.19
N GLN A 97 0.40 -11.59 12.96
CA GLN A 97 0.74 -12.30 11.73
C GLN A 97 1.78 -11.56 10.88
N LYS A 98 2.37 -10.47 11.38
CA LYS A 98 3.39 -9.68 10.64
C LYS A 98 4.59 -10.52 10.21
N ASP A 99 4.95 -11.54 10.97
CA ASP A 99 6.13 -12.37 10.68
C ASP A 99 5.97 -13.15 9.37
N ILE A 100 4.74 -13.43 8.94
CA ILE A 100 4.46 -14.12 7.68
C ILE A 100 4.93 -13.24 6.49
N ILE A 101 4.65 -11.94 6.50
CA ILE A 101 5.09 -11.05 5.42
C ILE A 101 6.58 -10.71 5.51
N ILE A 102 7.13 -10.61 6.73
CA ILE A 102 8.57 -10.44 6.94
C ILE A 102 9.35 -11.65 6.41
N SER A 103 8.82 -12.88 6.61
CA SER A 103 9.43 -14.09 6.06
C SER A 103 9.51 -14.05 4.53
N PHE A 104 8.47 -13.56 3.86
CA PHE A 104 8.49 -13.41 2.40
C PHE A 104 9.60 -12.47 1.93
N VAL A 105 9.74 -11.31 2.59
CA VAL A 105 10.81 -10.35 2.27
C VAL A 105 12.20 -10.97 2.50
N LYS A 106 12.36 -11.70 3.62
CA LYS A 106 13.61 -12.39 3.94
C LYS A 106 13.97 -13.45 2.91
N ASP A 107 13.01 -14.28 2.48
CA ASP A 107 13.25 -15.33 1.50
C ASP A 107 13.74 -14.77 0.15
N LEU A 108 13.26 -13.59 -0.25
CA LEU A 108 13.69 -12.92 -1.48
C LEU A 108 15.06 -12.25 -1.36
N LYS A 109 15.39 -11.77 -0.16
CA LYS A 109 16.71 -11.23 0.14
C LYS A 109 17.77 -12.33 0.18
N ASP A 110 17.45 -13.46 0.79
CA ASP A 110 18.36 -14.59 1.00
C ASP A 110 18.43 -15.53 -0.23
N ALA A 111 17.76 -15.19 -1.34
CA ALA A 111 17.84 -15.93 -2.59
C ALA A 111 19.24 -15.84 -3.23
N GLU A 112 19.54 -16.78 -4.14
CA GLU A 112 20.83 -16.82 -4.87
C GLU A 112 21.14 -15.50 -5.58
N VAL A 113 20.09 -14.86 -6.12
CA VAL A 113 20.13 -13.47 -6.58
C VAL A 113 19.20 -12.66 -5.67
N PRO A 114 19.76 -11.87 -4.73
CA PRO A 114 18.96 -11.07 -3.81
C PRO A 114 18.06 -10.06 -4.53
N VAL A 115 16.81 -9.97 -4.08
CA VAL A 115 15.84 -8.98 -4.56
C VAL A 115 15.58 -7.97 -3.43
N LEU A 116 15.96 -6.71 -3.64
CA LEU A 116 15.99 -5.68 -2.59
C LEU A 116 14.74 -4.79 -2.57
N GLU A 117 14.01 -4.75 -3.67
CA GLU A 117 12.76 -3.99 -3.83
C GLU A 117 11.70 -4.33 -2.75
N PRO A 118 11.52 -5.59 -2.31
CA PRO A 118 10.62 -5.93 -1.21
C PRO A 118 10.97 -5.25 0.11
N GLU A 119 12.26 -5.06 0.43
CA GLU A 119 12.67 -4.35 1.65
C GLU A 119 12.28 -2.87 1.57
N ALA A 120 12.45 -2.25 0.40
CA ALA A 120 12.01 -0.87 0.16
C ALA A 120 10.49 -0.73 0.24
N ALA A 121 9.73 -1.69 -0.30
CA ALA A 121 8.29 -1.70 -0.18
C ALA A 121 7.82 -1.94 1.27
N LEU A 122 8.47 -2.86 2.01
CA LEU A 122 8.18 -3.12 3.42
C LEU A 122 8.40 -1.86 4.27
N TRP A 123 9.51 -1.17 4.02
CA TRP A 123 9.81 0.09 4.68
C TRP A 123 8.72 1.14 4.44
N LYS A 124 8.27 1.32 3.19
CA LYS A 124 7.13 2.22 2.88
C LYS A 124 5.88 1.81 3.65
N CYS A 125 5.62 0.51 3.76
CA CYS A 125 4.46 0.01 4.50
C CYS A 125 4.55 0.35 6.00
N TYR A 126 5.72 0.20 6.63
CA TYR A 126 5.93 0.62 8.01
C TYR A 126 5.60 2.11 8.21
N ILE A 127 6.08 2.97 7.32
CA ILE A 127 5.77 4.42 7.32
C ILE A 127 4.26 4.66 7.19
N PHE A 128 3.58 4.02 6.23
CA PHE A 128 2.13 4.17 6.04
C PHE A 128 1.29 3.65 7.22
N THR A 129 1.85 2.77 8.04
CA THR A 129 1.21 2.24 9.24
C THR A 129 1.74 2.84 10.54
N GLU A 130 2.54 3.90 10.46
CA GLU A 130 3.08 4.62 11.61
C GLU A 130 3.96 3.74 12.54
N GLN A 131 4.55 2.67 11.98
CA GLN A 131 5.49 1.77 12.66
C GLN A 131 6.91 2.34 12.55
N TRP A 132 7.13 3.51 13.15
CA TRP A 132 8.33 4.31 12.96
C TRP A 132 9.62 3.59 13.39
N LYS A 133 9.55 2.86 14.52
CA LYS A 133 10.68 2.14 15.08
C LYS A 133 11.13 1.01 14.17
N GLU A 134 10.18 0.28 13.58
CA GLU A 134 10.41 -0.79 12.62
C GLU A 134 11.01 -0.24 11.32
N ALA A 135 10.50 0.89 10.83
CA ALA A 135 11.05 1.58 9.67
C ALA A 135 12.51 2.03 9.90
N GLU A 136 12.81 2.59 11.07
CA GLU A 136 14.16 3.01 11.46
C GLU A 136 15.10 1.81 11.59
N ASN A 137 14.69 0.75 12.29
CA ASN A 137 15.48 -0.47 12.43
C ASN A 137 15.81 -1.10 11.07
N LEU A 138 14.87 -1.08 10.13
CA LEU A 138 15.08 -1.61 8.79
C LEU A 138 16.11 -0.78 7.99
N LEU A 139 16.12 0.55 8.14
CA LEU A 139 17.13 1.43 7.55
C LEU A 139 18.53 1.24 8.18
N LEU A 140 18.58 1.11 9.50
CA LEU A 140 19.83 0.93 10.23
C LEU A 140 20.50 -0.42 9.91
N SER A 141 19.70 -1.44 9.65
CA SER A 141 20.18 -2.79 9.31
C SER A 141 20.48 -2.98 7.82
N ASN A 142 20.20 -1.99 6.97
CA ASN A 142 20.36 -2.11 5.52
C ASN A 142 20.82 -0.81 4.84
N GLU A 143 22.13 -0.70 4.61
CA GLU A 143 22.72 0.46 3.92
C GLU A 143 22.33 0.54 2.43
N GLU A 144 22.08 -0.60 1.76
CA GLU A 144 21.65 -0.60 0.36
C GLU A 144 20.22 -0.06 0.20
N LEU A 145 19.35 -0.34 1.18
CA LEU A 145 18.00 0.21 1.22
C LEU A 145 17.98 1.75 1.21
N LYS A 146 18.94 2.40 1.89
CA LYS A 146 19.05 3.87 1.87
C LYS A 146 19.24 4.43 0.46
N LYS A 147 19.90 3.68 -0.43
CA LYS A 147 20.10 4.07 -1.83
C LYS A 147 18.83 3.94 -2.67
N LEU A 148 17.92 3.05 -2.26
CA LEU A 148 16.64 2.80 -2.95
C LEU A 148 15.53 3.76 -2.51
N ILE A 149 15.69 4.43 -1.37
CA ILE A 149 14.73 5.41 -0.86
C ILE A 149 15.02 6.79 -1.47
N PRO A 150 14.01 7.48 -2.04
CA PRO A 150 14.19 8.84 -2.52
C PRO A 150 14.72 9.75 -1.41
N ALA A 151 15.70 10.60 -1.75
CA ALA A 151 16.35 11.50 -0.79
C ALA A 151 15.37 12.43 -0.04
N GLN A 152 14.20 12.74 -0.63
CA GLN A 152 13.14 13.52 0.01
C GLN A 152 12.44 12.75 1.15
N ILE A 153 12.28 11.43 1.03
CA ILE A 153 11.60 10.60 2.04
C ILE A 153 12.58 10.21 3.16
N SER A 154 13.87 10.04 2.84
CA SER A 154 14.93 9.83 3.83
C SER A 154 15.01 10.98 4.86
N ARG A 155 14.78 12.24 4.43
CA ARG A 155 14.70 13.40 5.35
C ARG A 155 13.50 13.37 6.29
N ILE A 156 12.35 12.85 5.84
CA ILE A 156 11.15 12.69 6.68
C ILE A 156 11.40 11.66 7.79
N CYS A 157 12.20 10.63 7.51
CA CYS A 157 12.44 9.52 8.43
C CYS A 157 13.66 9.72 9.34
N HIS A 158 14.55 10.67 9.01
CA HIS A 158 15.76 10.99 9.77
C HIS A 158 15.77 12.43 10.31
N GLY A 159 14.61 13.09 10.35
CA GLY A 159 14.50 14.48 10.79
C GLY A 159 13.16 14.79 11.42
N VAL A 160 13.01 14.44 12.70
CA VAL A 160 12.44 15.41 13.65
C VAL A 160 13.60 16.30 14.11
N ASP A 161 14.17 17.03 13.17
CA ASP A 161 14.70 18.34 13.47
C ASP A 161 13.69 19.30 12.87
N LYS A 162 13.27 20.29 13.65
CA LYS A 162 12.40 21.38 13.22
C LYS A 162 12.78 21.76 11.79
N VAL A 163 11.96 21.35 10.83
CA VAL A 163 11.84 22.16 9.64
C VAL A 163 11.33 23.46 10.23
N GLU A 164 12.12 24.53 10.18
CA GLU A 164 11.58 25.89 10.23
C GLU A 164 10.72 26.06 8.98
N CYS A 165 9.65 25.30 8.94
CA CYS A 165 8.54 25.47 8.04
C CYS A 165 7.63 26.35 8.85
N ASP A 166 7.54 27.61 8.45
CA ASP A 166 6.45 28.46 8.88
C ASP A 166 5.15 27.69 8.56
N ALA A 167 4.52 27.18 9.63
CA ALA A 167 3.34 26.34 9.52
C ALA A 167 2.24 27.09 8.76
N ALA A 168 2.19 28.41 8.90
CA ALA A 168 1.24 29.24 8.17
C ALA A 168 1.52 29.26 6.66
N VAL A 169 2.79 29.28 6.25
CA VAL A 169 3.20 29.21 4.84
C VAL A 169 2.83 27.87 4.20
N VAL A 170 3.07 26.75 4.90
CA VAL A 170 2.73 25.41 4.39
C VAL A 170 1.24 25.19 4.31
N LEU A 171 0.51 25.53 5.38
CA LEU A 171 -0.93 25.42 5.41
C LEU A 171 -1.58 26.35 4.35
N GLY A 172 -1.03 27.55 4.16
CA GLY A 172 -1.43 28.47 3.09
C GLY A 172 -1.17 27.91 1.69
N TYR A 173 -0.01 27.28 1.46
CA TYR A 173 0.28 26.59 0.20
C TYR A 173 -0.71 25.44 -0.07
N LEU A 174 -1.00 24.61 0.94
CA LEU A 174 -1.93 23.49 0.83
C LEU A 174 -3.36 23.94 0.49
N LEU A 175 -3.84 25.07 1.04
CA LEU A 175 -5.15 25.64 0.70
C LEU A 175 -5.25 26.04 -0.78
N ASN A 176 -4.14 26.49 -1.35
CA ASN A 176 -4.03 26.97 -2.73
C ASN A 176 -3.79 25.86 -3.76
N LEU A 177 -3.62 24.60 -3.32
CA LEU A 177 -3.51 23.49 -4.26
C LEU A 177 -4.84 23.29 -5.02
N PRO A 178 -4.80 23.15 -6.35
CA PRO A 178 -6.02 23.00 -7.15
C PRO A 178 -6.76 21.68 -6.86
N PHE A 179 -6.06 20.71 -6.27
CA PHE A 179 -6.54 19.35 -6.08
C PHE A 179 -6.92 19.02 -4.63
N ILE A 180 -6.77 19.98 -3.70
CA ILE A 180 -7.11 19.70 -2.29
C ILE A 180 -8.62 19.45 -2.16
N LYS A 181 -8.96 18.31 -1.56
CA LYS A 181 -10.37 17.95 -1.31
C LYS A 181 -11.00 18.94 -0.33
N GLN A 182 -12.26 19.30 -0.56
CA GLN A 182 -12.96 20.34 0.23
C GLN A 182 -12.97 20.06 1.74
N ALA A 183 -13.17 18.81 2.16
CA ALA A 183 -13.13 18.43 3.58
C ALA A 183 -11.75 18.64 4.21
N LEU A 184 -10.68 18.38 3.46
CA LEU A 184 -9.31 18.61 3.91
C LEU A 184 -8.98 20.12 3.91
N ARG A 185 -9.51 20.87 2.95
CA ARG A 185 -9.37 22.34 2.89
C ARG A 185 -9.96 23.02 4.13
N VAL A 186 -11.12 22.57 4.62
CA VAL A 186 -11.75 23.10 5.85
C VAL A 186 -10.90 22.80 7.08
N LEU A 187 -10.36 21.59 7.19
CA LEU A 187 -9.49 21.20 8.30
C LEU A 187 -8.19 22.01 8.30
N VAL A 188 -7.52 22.11 7.14
CA VAL A 188 -6.29 22.88 6.95
C VAL A 188 -6.51 24.37 7.25
N ALA A 189 -7.64 24.95 6.84
CA ALA A 189 -7.98 26.34 7.13
C ALA A 189 -8.20 26.58 8.64
N LYS A 190 -8.88 25.66 9.32
CA LYS A 190 -9.10 25.74 10.77
C LYS A 190 -7.77 25.69 11.54
N THR A 191 -6.87 24.79 11.16
CA THR A 191 -5.54 24.67 11.77
C THR A 191 -4.68 25.91 11.50
N LEU A 192 -4.74 26.47 10.29
CA LEU A 192 -4.04 27.73 9.94
C LEU A 192 -4.50 28.91 10.81
N ILE A 193 -5.81 29.02 11.06
CA ILE A 193 -6.36 30.09 11.91
C ILE A 193 -5.87 29.95 13.35
N LEU A 194 -5.86 28.73 13.89
CA LEU A 194 -5.38 28.48 15.25
C LEU A 194 -3.90 28.83 15.39
N GLU A 195 -3.06 28.41 14.44
CA GLU A 195 -1.64 28.74 14.45
C GLU A 195 -1.37 30.24 14.34
N LEU A 196 -2.11 30.96 13.48
CA LEU A 196 -1.96 32.41 13.38
C LEU A 196 -2.46 33.15 14.63
N CYS A 197 -3.42 32.59 15.36
CA CYS A 197 -3.93 33.18 16.60
C CYS A 197 -2.97 32.97 17.79
N GLU A 198 -2.25 31.85 17.86
CA GLU A 198 -1.25 31.59 18.92
C GLU A 198 0.00 32.49 18.82
N TYR A 199 0.22 33.15 17.68
CA TYR A 199 1.30 34.12 17.48
C TYR A 199 0.98 35.55 17.98
N TYR A 200 -0.24 35.83 18.45
CA TYR A 200 -0.68 37.18 18.86
C TYR A 200 -1.08 37.31 20.35
N ASP A 201 -0.73 36.36 21.21
CA ASP A 201 -0.79 36.47 22.68
C ASP A 201 0.62 36.56 23.32
#